data_AF-A0A1H3IYX4-F1
#
_entry.id   AF-A0A1H3IYX4-F1
#
_cell.length_a   1.000
_cell.length_b   1.000
_cell.length_c   1.000
_cell.angle_alpha   90.00
_cell.angle_beta   90.00
_cell.angle_gamma   90.00
#
_symmetry.space_group_name_H-M   'P 1'
#
loop_
_entity.id
_entity.type
_entity.pdbx_description
1 polymer ?
#
loop_
_entity_poly.entity_id
_entity_poly.type
_entity_poly.pdbx_seq_one_letter_code
_entity_poly.pdbx_strand_id
1 'polypeptide(L)' 'MLPDGTKIGRWQPVSCGRHAFDRAARNAEPGLVAKALCGVDVSTDELQRIAPEIAWVREDTCMACWRILASRQ' A
#
# COMPACT_ATOMS: atom_id res chain seq x y z
N MET A 1 8.37 -9.16 -6.40
CA MET A 1 9.26 -9.60 -5.30
C MET A 1 10.52 -8.77 -5.42
N LEU A 2 10.96 -8.12 -4.34
CA LEU A 2 12.32 -7.58 -4.30
C LEU A 2 13.31 -8.77 -4.23
N PRO A 3 14.53 -8.63 -4.76
CA PRO A 3 15.48 -9.74 -4.94
C PRO A 3 15.95 -10.42 -3.65
N ASP A 4 15.59 -9.88 -2.48
CA ASP A 4 15.98 -10.34 -1.15
C ASP A 4 14.91 -11.18 -0.42
N GLY A 5 13.76 -11.46 -1.05
CA GLY A 5 12.71 -12.27 -0.43
C GLY A 5 11.93 -11.54 0.67
N THR A 6 12.10 -10.22 0.79
CA THR A 6 11.33 -9.38 1.70
C THR A 6 9.83 -9.49 1.37
N LYS A 7 9.05 -10.04 2.31
CA LYS A 7 7.59 -10.04 2.23
C LYS A 7 7.10 -8.60 2.29
N ILE A 8 6.80 -8.02 1.13
CA ILE A 8 6.16 -6.71 1.06
C ILE A 8 4.80 -6.82 1.76
N GLY A 9 4.63 -6.11 2.87
CA GLY A 9 3.40 -6.11 3.64
C GLY A 9 2.20 -5.58 2.83
N ARG A 10 0.97 -5.93 3.22
CA ARG A 10 -0.27 -5.41 2.59
C ARG A 10 -0.43 -3.89 2.72
N TRP A 11 0.31 -3.25 3.60
CA TRP A 11 0.24 -1.80 3.88
C TRP A 11 1.38 -1.04 3.19
N GLN A 12 1.13 0.16 2.68
CA GLN A 12 2.16 1.08 2.14
C GLN A 12 1.89 2.52 2.59
N PRO A 13 2.89 3.26 3.10
CA PRO A 13 2.85 4.71 3.20
C PRO A 13 2.83 5.35 1.81
N VAL A 14 1.77 6.08 1.54
CA VAL A 14 1.56 6.91 0.34
C VAL A 14 1.25 8.33 0.80
N SER A 15 1.16 9.27 -0.13
CA SER A 15 1.06 10.72 0.14
C SER A 15 -0.14 11.09 1.02
N CYS A 16 -1.17 10.25 1.08
CA CYS A 16 -2.37 10.42 1.88
C CYS A 16 -2.47 9.44 3.06
N GLY A 17 -1.33 9.03 3.61
CA GLY A 17 -1.25 8.14 4.77
C GLY A 17 -0.88 6.70 4.41
N ARG A 18 -1.01 5.79 5.36
CA ARG A 18 -0.71 4.36 5.17
C ARG A 18 -1.97 3.58 4.83
N HIS A 19 -2.00 3.02 3.62
CA HIS A 19 -3.16 2.31 3.07
C HIS A 19 -2.86 0.85 2.77
N ALA A 20 -3.91 0.03 2.72
CA ALA A 20 -3.79 -1.39 2.38
C ALA A 20 -4.12 -1.61 0.91
N PHE A 21 -3.36 -2.50 0.27
CA PHE A 21 -3.50 -2.85 -1.14
C PHE A 21 -3.52 -4.37 -1.31
N ASP A 22 -4.27 -4.83 -2.31
CA ASP A 22 -4.22 -6.24 -2.71
C ASP A 22 -2.87 -6.57 -3.37
N ARG A 23 -2.49 -7.84 -3.33
CA ARG A 23 -1.22 -8.30 -3.90
C ARG A 23 -1.09 -7.98 -5.40
N ALA A 24 -2.20 -8.01 -6.13
CA ALA A 24 -2.22 -7.70 -7.56
C ALA A 24 -1.87 -6.23 -7.83
N ALA A 25 -2.39 -5.29 -7.02
CA ALA A 25 -2.15 -3.86 -7.17
C ALA A 25 -0.65 -3.51 -7.06
N ARG A 26 0.10 -4.24 -6.23
CA ARG A 26 1.55 -4.04 -6.07
C ARG A 26 2.39 -4.58 -7.22
N ASN A 27 1.88 -5.51 -8.01
CA ASN A 27 2.57 -6.06 -9.18
C ASN A 27 2.04 -5.48 -10.49
N ALA A 28 1.20 -4.43 -10.43
CA ALA A 28 0.72 -3.76 -11.61
C ALA A 28 1.87 -3.06 -12.34
N GLU A 29 1.73 -2.87 -13.66
CA GLU A 29 2.75 -2.19 -14.46
C GLU A 29 3.00 -0.76 -13.95
N PRO A 30 4.25 -0.27 -14.01
CA PRO A 30 4.57 1.14 -13.73
C PRO A 30 3.75 2.11 -14.58
N GLY A 31 3.48 3.32 -14.05
CA GLY A 31 2.68 4.34 -14.72
C GLY A 31 1.16 4.10 -14.77
N LEU A 32 0.64 3.05 -14.10
CA LEU A 32 -0.79 2.82 -13.92
C LEU A 32 -1.30 3.41 -12.60
N VAL A 33 -2.61 3.30 -12.38
CA VAL A 33 -3.26 3.63 -11.11
C VAL A 33 -3.66 2.34 -10.40
N ALA A 34 -3.27 2.24 -9.14
CA ALA A 34 -3.67 1.21 -8.21
C ALA A 34 -4.69 1.76 -7.21
N LYS A 35 -5.70 0.95 -6.85
CA LYS A 35 -6.66 1.28 -5.80
C LYS A 35 -6.26 0.64 -4.48
N ALA A 36 -6.21 1.44 -3.42
CA ALA A 36 -6.26 0.96 -2.05
C ALA A 36 -7.59 0.28 -1.77
N LEU A 37 -7.65 -0.56 -0.73
CA LEU A 37 -8.90 -1.22 -0.32
C LEU A 37 -10.02 -0.24 0.02
N CYS A 38 -9.68 0.95 0.54
CA CYS A 38 -10.64 2.03 0.80
C CYS A 38 -11.10 2.79 -0.45
N GLY A 39 -10.55 2.46 -1.64
CA GLY A 39 -10.89 3.09 -2.92
C GLY A 39 -10.00 4.26 -3.35
N VAL A 40 -9.05 4.69 -2.50
CA VAL A 40 -8.09 5.74 -2.86
C VAL A 40 -7.23 5.29 -4.04
N ASP A 41 -7.14 6.16 -5.04
CA ASP A 41 -6.27 6.00 -6.20
C ASP A 41 -4.84 6.46 -5.89
N VAL A 42 -3.87 5.62 -6.23
CA VAL A 42 -2.44 5.84 -6.01
C VAL A 42 -1.71 5.40 -7.27
N SER A 43 -0.69 6.15 -7.72
CA SER A 43 0.11 5.69 -8.85
C SER A 43 0.88 4.41 -8.50
N THR A 44 1.09 3.53 -9.48
CA THR A 44 1.89 2.31 -9.24
C THR A 44 3.33 2.65 -8.87
N ASP A 45 3.89 3.75 -9.41
CA ASP A 45 5.21 4.26 -9.04
C ASP A 45 5.28 4.63 -7.54
N GLU A 46 4.25 5.30 -7.03
CA GLU A 46 4.17 5.65 -5.62
C GLU A 46 3.96 4.42 -4.72
N LEU A 47 3.09 3.49 -5.15
CA LEU A 47 2.84 2.25 -4.42
C LEU A 47 4.08 1.35 -4.37
N GLN A 48 4.90 1.34 -5.41
CA GLN A 48 6.05 0.45 -5.56
C GLN A 48 7.37 1.04 -5.06
N ARG A 49 7.42 2.35 -4.77
CA ARG A 49 8.62 2.97 -4.20
C ARG A 49 8.99 2.36 -2.85
N ILE A 50 10.28 2.42 -2.54
CA ILE A 50 10.76 2.16 -1.19
C ILE A 50 10.36 3.36 -0.31
N ALA A 51 9.37 3.18 0.55
CA ALA A 51 8.97 4.19 1.50
C ALA A 51 10.06 4.35 2.59
N PRO A 52 10.46 5.59 2.95
CA PRO A 52 11.37 5.82 4.06
C PRO A 52 10.85 5.19 5.36
N GLU A 53 11.73 4.64 6.19
CA GLU A 53 11.35 3.97 7.45
C GLU A 53 10.46 4.86 8.34
N ILE A 54 10.80 6.16 8.43
CA ILE A 54 10.06 7.13 9.23
C ILE A 54 8.60 7.32 8.77
N ALA A 55 8.30 7.11 7.49
CA ALA A 55 6.93 7.21 6.97
C ALA A 55 6.04 6.10 7.54
N TRP A 56 6.60 4.94 7.89
CA TRP A 56 5.85 3.89 8.56
C TRP A 56 5.47 4.23 10.01
N VAL A 57 6.13 5.22 10.62
CA VAL A 57 5.80 5.68 11.97
C VAL A 57 4.87 6.89 11.92
N ARG A 58 5.14 7.83 11.01
CA ARG A 58 4.46 9.14 10.97
C ARG A 58 3.14 9.15 10.21
N GLU A 59 3.01 8.32 9.18
CA GLU A 59 1.81 8.34 8.35
C GLU A 59 0.65 7.63 9.04
N ASP A 60 -0.48 8.31 9.13
CA ASP A 60 -1.70 7.77 9.73
C ASP A 60 -2.16 6.49 9.04
N THR A 61 -2.52 5.48 9.83
CA THR A 61 -3.10 4.25 9.28
C THR A 61 -4.53 4.51 8.84
N CYS A 62 -4.85 4.18 7.58
CA CYS A 62 -6.22 4.27 7.09
C CYS A 62 -7.14 3.27 7.80
N MET A 63 -8.02 3.78 8.67
CA MET A 63 -8.96 2.95 9.43
C MET A 63 -10.05 2.31 8.57
N ALA A 64 -10.36 2.86 7.39
CA ALA A 64 -11.26 2.22 6.43
C ALA A 64 -10.64 0.94 5.84
N CYS A 65 -9.38 1.01 5.41
CA CYS A 65 -8.61 -0.18 4.99
C CYS A 65 -8.54 -1.23 6.10
N TRP A 66 -8.32 -0.78 7.36
CA TRP A 66 -8.28 -1.67 8.51
C TRP A 66 -9.60 -2.42 8.71
N ARG A 67 -10.74 -1.71 8.69
CA ARG A 67 -12.07 -2.32 8.83
C ARG A 67 -12.38 -3.34 7.73
N ILE A 68 -12.04 -3.03 6.48
CA ILE A 68 -12.24 -3.95 5.34
C ILE A 68 -11.40 -5.22 5.51
N LEU A 69 -10.15 -5.10 5.98
CA LEU A 69 -9.33 -6.26 6.26
C LEU A 69 -9.88 -7.07 7.44
N ALA A 70 -10.32 -6.39 8.49
CA ALA A 70 -10.87 -7.03 9.68
C ALA A 70 -12.13 -7.83 9.37
N SER A 71 -12.97 -7.38 8.43
CA SER A 71 -14.18 -8.08 7.99
C SER A 71 -13.94 -9.22 6.99
N ARG A 72 -12.70 -9.39 6.50
CA ARG A 72 -12.29 -10.50 5.61
C ARG A 72 -11.67 -11.67 6.39
N GLN A 73 -11.69 -11.62 7.72
CA GLN A 73 -11.31 -12.69 8.63
C GLN A 73 -12.55 -13.51 9.00
#